data_AF-A0A1C3H584-F1
#
_entry.id   AF-A0A1C3H584-F1
#
_cell.length_a   1.000
_cell.length_b   1.000
_cell.length_c   1.000
_cell.angle_alpha   90.00
_cell.angle_beta   90.00
_cell.angle_gamma   90.00
#
_symmetry.space_group_name_H-M   'P 1'
#
loop_
_entity.id
_entity.type
_entity.pdbx_description
1 polymer ?
#
loop_
_entity_poly.entity_id
_entity_poly.type
_entity_poly.pdbx_seq_one_letter_code
_entity_poly.pdbx_strand_id
1 'polypeptide(L)'
;MMLAAMRGLLPYHQAVVDGSWRQDGRFCLNELPILDLRGKTLGIVGIGNIGKRVTEIARVFGMNVLWAERRHATPRSPQYTPFDEVFATADIISLHCPLNDASHHLHEQNPGIMRHLAQIGG
;
A
#
# COMPACT_ATOMS: atom_id res chain seq x y z
N MET A 1 -1.64 -8.49 -2.26
CA MET A 1 -0.23 -8.03 -2.17
C MET A 1 0.08 -7.13 -0.97
N MET A 2 -0.76 -6.15 -0.60
CA MET A 2 -0.53 -5.27 0.57
C MET A 2 -0.15 -6.01 1.87
N LEU A 3 -0.89 -7.06 2.23
CA LEU A 3 -0.61 -7.87 3.43
C LEU A 3 0.76 -8.56 3.40
N ALA A 4 1.17 -9.07 2.24
CA ALA A 4 2.46 -9.76 2.09
C ALA A 4 3.64 -8.80 2.29
N ALA A 5 3.52 -7.57 1.77
CA ALA A 5 4.54 -6.54 1.96
C ALA A 5 4.65 -6.10 3.43
N MET A 6 3.52 -5.86 4.09
CA MET A 6 3.53 -5.35 5.46
C MET A 6 3.91 -6.38 6.52
N ARG A 7 3.68 -7.66 6.26
CA ARG A 7 4.03 -8.75 7.17
C ARG A 7 5.41 -9.35 6.89
N GLY A 8 6.19 -8.76 5.98
CA GLY A 8 7.51 -9.28 5.62
C GLY A 8 7.46 -10.70 5.03
N LEU A 9 6.37 -11.07 4.36
CA LEU A 9 6.11 -12.47 3.99
C LEU A 9 7.27 -13.08 3.18
N LEU A 10 7.86 -12.32 2.25
CA LEU A 10 8.98 -12.80 1.44
C LEU A 10 10.27 -13.04 2.25
N PRO A 11 10.79 -12.07 3.03
CA PRO A 11 11.98 -12.33 3.83
C PRO A 11 11.75 -13.40 4.92
N TYR A 12 10.55 -13.48 5.51
CA TYR A 12 10.21 -14.58 6.42
C TYR A 12 10.15 -15.94 5.70
N HIS A 13 9.58 -16.00 4.50
CA HIS A 13 9.57 -17.23 3.69
C HIS A 13 10.99 -17.67 3.34
N GLN A 14 11.84 -16.73 2.94
CA GLN A 14 13.23 -17.01 2.61
C GLN A 14 13.99 -17.58 3.81
N ALA A 15 13.81 -16.98 4.99
CA ALA A 15 14.43 -17.43 6.24
C ALA A 15 14.03 -18.87 6.62
N VAL A 16 12.81 -19.30 6.26
CA VAL A 16 12.35 -20.69 6.45
C VAL A 16 13.02 -21.63 5.46
N VAL A 17 13.09 -21.24 4.19
CA VAL A 17 13.64 -22.05 3.09
C VAL A 17 15.14 -22.29 3.25
N ASP A 18 15.91 -21.26 3.63
CA ASP A 18 17.36 -21.37 3.82
C ASP A 18 17.78 -21.88 5.20
N GLY A 19 16.82 -22.09 6.10
CA GLY A 19 17.06 -22.62 7.45
C GLY A 19 17.72 -21.63 8.40
N SER A 20 17.96 -20.38 7.99
CA SER A 20 18.55 -19.33 8.84
C SER A 20 17.73 -19.07 10.10
N TRP A 21 16.41 -19.28 10.05
CA TRP A 21 15.51 -19.15 11.20
C TRP A 21 15.88 -20.01 12.42
N ARG A 22 16.67 -21.08 12.23
CA ARG A 22 17.10 -21.98 13.30
C ARG A 22 18.45 -21.62 13.91
N GLN A 23 19.25 -20.80 13.24
CA GLN A 23 20.67 -20.61 13.58
C GLN A 23 20.87 -19.91 14.94
N ASP A 24 19.90 -19.08 15.33
CA ASP A 24 19.96 -18.29 16.57
C ASP A 24 19.34 -18.99 17.80
N GLY A 25 18.79 -20.20 17.65
CA GLY A 25 18.16 -20.96 18.75
C GLY A 25 16.90 -20.31 19.35
N ARG A 26 16.41 -19.22 18.77
CA ARG A 26 15.19 -18.50 19.18
C ARG A 26 13.96 -19.12 18.52
N PHE A 27 12.83 -19.08 19.23
CA PHE A 27 11.54 -19.54 18.70
C PHE A 27 10.91 -18.53 17.70
N CYS A 28 11.27 -17.25 17.78
CA CYS A 28 10.72 -16.19 16.94
C CYS A 28 11.83 -15.45 16.16
N LEU A 29 11.67 -15.36 14.84
CA LEU A 29 12.35 -14.38 14.00
C LEU A 29 11.72 -13.02 14.27
N ASN A 30 12.44 -12.11 14.93
CA ASN A 30 11.98 -10.73 15.18
C ASN A 30 12.85 -9.68 14.49
N GLU A 31 13.83 -10.10 13.69
CA GLU A 31 14.78 -9.21 13.01
C GLU A 31 14.15 -8.44 11.85
N LEU A 32 13.02 -8.94 11.32
CA LEU A 32 12.35 -8.36 10.18
C LEU A 32 11.18 -7.46 10.63
N PRO A 33 11.13 -6.18 10.20
CA PRO A 33 10.09 -5.26 10.61
C PRO A 33 8.73 -5.73 10.10
N ILE A 34 7.80 -5.94 11.03
CA ILE A 34 6.39 -6.16 10.74
C ILE A 34 5.69 -4.81 10.90
N LEU A 35 5.05 -4.35 9.83
CA LEU A 35 4.25 -3.13 9.85
C LEU A 35 2.81 -3.46 10.20
N ASP A 36 2.29 -2.85 11.26
CA ASP A 36 0.87 -2.94 11.57
C ASP A 36 0.05 -2.06 10.61
N LEU A 37 -1.08 -2.59 10.16
CA LEU A 37 -2.05 -1.91 9.30
C LEU A 37 -2.93 -0.97 10.12
N ARG A 38 -3.23 -1.32 11.38
CA ARG A 38 -4.18 -0.56 12.19
C ARG A 38 -3.69 0.86 12.41
N GLY A 39 -4.57 1.84 12.19
CA GLY A 39 -4.28 3.27 12.35
C GLY A 39 -3.47 3.89 11.21
N LYS A 40 -2.96 3.10 10.24
CA LYS A 40 -2.29 3.63 9.06
C LYS A 40 -3.27 4.19 8.03
N THR A 41 -2.79 5.13 7.23
CA THR A 41 -3.55 5.78 6.16
C THR A 41 -3.23 5.15 4.80
N LEU A 42 -4.24 4.56 4.17
CA LEU A 42 -4.21 4.06 2.80
C LEU A 42 -4.78 5.11 1.84
N GLY A 43 -3.94 5.64 0.96
CA GLY A 43 -4.35 6.42 -0.20
C GLY A 43 -4.69 5.51 -1.37
N ILE A 44 -5.88 5.66 -1.94
CA ILE A 44 -6.28 4.89 -3.12
C ILE A 44 -6.53 5.85 -4.29
N VAL A 45 -5.75 5.68 -5.36
CA VAL A 45 -5.86 6.48 -6.59
C VAL A 45 -6.64 5.68 -7.63
N GLY A 46 -7.76 6.23 -8.10
CA GLY A 46 -8.62 5.58 -9.10
C GLY A 46 -9.66 4.63 -8.48
N ILE A 47 -10.69 5.20 -7.87
CA ILE A 47 -11.76 4.43 -7.20
C ILE A 47 -12.80 3.94 -8.22
N GLY A 48 -12.58 2.72 -8.71
CA GLY A 48 -13.59 1.87 -9.38
C GLY A 48 -14.13 0.76 -8.46
N ASN A 49 -14.68 -0.30 -9.03
CA ASN A 49 -15.20 -1.45 -8.27
C ASN A 49 -14.12 -2.10 -7.36
N ILE A 50 -12.90 -2.24 -7.88
CA ILE A 50 -11.76 -2.79 -7.12
C ILE A 50 -11.39 -1.88 -5.95
N GLY A 51 -11.24 -0.57 -6.19
CA GLY A 51 -10.88 0.40 -5.15
C GLY A 51 -11.92 0.45 -4.01
N LYS A 52 -13.21 0.32 -4.33
CA LYS A 52 -14.28 0.21 -3.32
C LYS A 52 -14.12 -1.05 -2.47
N ARG A 53 -13.88 -2.21 -3.09
CA ARG A 53 -13.69 -3.47 -2.36
C ARG A 53 -12.43 -3.45 -1.48
N VAL A 54 -11.34 -2.84 -1.97
CA VAL A 54 -10.11 -2.62 -1.19
C VAL A 54 -10.38 -1.70 0.00
N THR A 55 -11.20 -0.66 -0.17
CA THR A 55 -11.61 0.24 0.92
C THR A 55 -12.33 -0.51 2.03
N GLU A 56 -13.28 -1.37 1.69
CA GLU A 56 -14.02 -2.18 2.67
C GLU A 56 -13.08 -3.06 3.49
N ILE A 57 -12.16 -3.75 2.81
CA ILE A 57 -11.18 -4.63 3.46
C ILE A 57 -10.22 -3.80 4.34
N ALA A 58 -9.69 -2.68 3.85
CA ALA A 58 -8.75 -1.83 4.60
C ALA A 58 -9.38 -1.26 5.87
N ARG A 59 -10.65 -0.85 5.83
CA ARG A 59 -11.38 -0.38 7.01
C ARG A 59 -11.56 -1.47 8.07
N VAL A 60 -11.78 -2.72 7.66
CA VAL A 60 -11.82 -3.87 8.60
C VAL A 60 -10.47 -4.08 9.29
N PHE A 61 -9.36 -3.81 8.61
CA PHE A 61 -8.02 -3.78 9.22
C PHE A 61 -7.76 -2.54 10.09
N GLY A 62 -8.74 -1.65 10.27
CA GLY A 62 -8.62 -0.45 11.09
C GLY A 62 -7.78 0.65 10.45
N MET A 63 -7.66 0.66 9.12
CA MET A 63 -6.97 1.71 8.38
C MET A 63 -7.86 2.93 8.16
N ASN A 64 -7.24 4.11 8.08
CA ASN A 64 -7.85 5.30 7.48
C ASN A 64 -7.74 5.18 5.96
N VAL A 65 -8.80 5.47 5.21
CA VAL A 65 -8.77 5.36 3.74
C VAL A 65 -9.09 6.70 3.11
N LEU A 66 -8.16 7.19 2.28
CA LEU A 66 -8.31 8.39 1.48
C LEU A 66 -8.50 8.00 0.02
N TRP A 67 -9.43 8.66 -0.65
CA TRP A 67 -9.70 8.44 -2.06
C TRP A 67 -9.17 9.61 -2.87
N ALA A 68 -8.35 9.33 -3.88
CA ALA A 68 -7.87 10.32 -4.81
C ALA A 68 -8.31 9.97 -6.24
N GLU A 69 -8.55 11.01 -7.02
CA GLU A 69 -8.52 10.91 -8.46
C GLU A 69 -7.08 10.74 -8.96
N ARG A 70 -6.92 10.47 -10.25
CA ARG A 70 -5.61 10.56 -10.90
C ARG A 70 -5.00 11.96 -10.73
N ARG A 71 -3.68 12.05 -10.89
CA ARG A 71 -2.96 13.33 -10.88
C ARG A 71 -3.60 14.34 -11.84
N HIS A 72 -3.71 15.59 -11.42
CA HIS A 72 -4.34 16.70 -12.14
C HIS A 72 -5.86 16.59 -12.37
N ALA A 73 -6.54 15.58 -11.82
CA ALA A 73 -7.99 15.52 -11.85
C ALA A 73 -8.58 16.14 -10.58
N THR A 74 -9.65 16.92 -10.75
CA THR A 74 -10.40 17.51 -9.65
C THR A 74 -11.17 16.43 -8.90
N PRO A 75 -11.19 16.44 -7.55
CA PRO A 75 -12.06 15.58 -6.75
C PRO A 75 -13.50 15.61 -7.26
N ARG A 76 -14.08 14.45 -7.59
CA ARG A 76 -15.45 14.39 -8.16
C ARG A 76 -16.56 14.55 -7.13
N SER A 77 -16.23 14.42 -5.84
CA SER A 77 -17.16 14.62 -4.73
C SER A 77 -16.39 14.94 -3.45
N PRO A 78 -17.06 15.42 -2.38
CA PRO A 78 -16.42 15.69 -1.09
C PRO A 78 -15.81 14.47 -0.40
N GLN A 79 -16.06 13.26 -0.89
CA GLN A 79 -15.47 12.02 -0.37
C GLN A 79 -14.05 11.79 -0.89
N TYR A 80 -13.61 12.58 -1.88
CA TYR A 80 -12.29 12.51 -2.47
C TYR A 80 -11.38 13.59 -1.90
N THR A 81 -10.19 13.18 -1.50
CA THR A 81 -9.10 14.02 -1.07
C THR A 81 -8.25 14.42 -2.29
N PRO A 82 -7.78 15.67 -2.38
CA PRO A 82 -6.84 16.10 -3.42
C PRO A 82 -5.65 15.16 -3.55
N PHE A 83 -5.23 14.89 -4.80
CA PHE A 83 -4.14 13.94 -5.07
C PHE A 83 -2.86 14.24 -4.27
N ASP A 84 -2.44 15.51 -4.23
CA ASP A 84 -1.21 15.92 -3.56
C ASP A 84 -1.32 15.77 -2.03
N GLU A 85 -2.52 15.98 -1.47
CA GLU A 85 -2.78 15.77 -0.04
C GLU A 85 -2.71 14.28 0.30
N VAL A 86 -3.34 13.41 -0.49
CA VAL A 86 -3.22 11.95 -0.31
C VAL A 86 -1.77 11.50 -0.38
N PHE A 87 -0.99 12.04 -1.33
CA PHE A 87 0.41 11.69 -1.49
C PHE A 87 1.29 12.18 -0.33
N ALA A 88 0.90 13.28 0.33
CA ALA A 88 1.61 13.82 1.48
C ALA A 88 1.27 13.10 2.80
N THR A 89 0.04 12.60 2.96
CA THR A 89 -0.45 12.08 4.25
C THR A 89 -0.58 10.55 4.30
N ALA A 90 -0.58 9.85 3.16
CA ALA A 90 -0.75 8.40 3.16
C ALA A 90 0.54 7.66 3.54
N ASP A 91 0.41 6.68 4.44
CA ASP A 91 1.47 5.71 4.73
C ASP A 91 1.68 4.75 3.54
N ILE A 92 0.59 4.40 2.86
CA ILE A 92 0.54 3.42 1.78
C ILE A 92 -0.30 3.99 0.64
N ILE A 93 0.17 3.84 -0.60
CA ILE A 93 -0.56 4.29 -1.80
C ILE A 93 -0.85 3.07 -2.69
N SER A 94 -2.11 2.86 -3.03
CA SER A 94 -2.58 1.84 -3.97
C SER A 94 -3.11 2.51 -5.24
N LEU A 95 -2.61 2.11 -6.41
CA LEU A 95 -3.03 2.63 -7.71
C LEU A 95 -3.96 1.61 -8.38
N HIS A 96 -5.21 2.02 -8.66
CA HIS A 96 -6.22 1.21 -9.36
C HIS A 96 -6.72 1.87 -10.64
N CYS A 97 -5.92 2.78 -11.21
CA CYS A 97 -6.18 3.41 -12.50
C CYS A 97 -5.51 2.62 -13.66
N PRO A 98 -6.13 2.59 -14.86
CA PRO A 98 -5.46 2.09 -16.07
C PRO A 98 -4.18 2.89 -16.33
N LEU A 99 -3.09 2.19 -16.67
CA LEU A 99 -1.80 2.81 -16.98
C LEU A 99 -1.94 3.64 -18.27
N ASN A 100 -1.87 4.97 -18.15
CA ASN A 100 -1.69 5.89 -19.27
C ASN A 100 -0.44 6.76 -19.04
N ASP A 101 -0.01 7.54 -20.04
CA ASP A 101 1.17 8.42 -19.95
C ASP A 101 1.12 9.40 -18.77
N ALA A 102 -0.08 9.72 -18.25
CA ALA A 102 -0.26 10.55 -17.05
C ALA A 102 0.02 9.82 -15.70
N SER A 103 0.32 8.52 -15.76
CA SER A 103 0.74 7.68 -14.62
C SER A 103 2.20 7.21 -14.71
N HIS A 104 2.90 7.53 -15.81
CA HIS A 104 4.34 7.35 -15.94
C HIS A 104 5.07 8.41 -15.07
N HIS A 105 6.04 8.00 -14.25
CA HIS A 105 6.86 8.87 -13.36
C HIS A 105 6.22 9.38 -12.05
N LEU A 106 5.19 8.72 -11.51
CA LEU A 106 4.66 9.09 -10.17
C LEU A 106 5.62 8.79 -8.99
N HIS A 107 6.79 8.21 -9.28
CA HIS A 107 7.69 7.58 -8.31
C HIS A 107 8.66 8.57 -7.65
N GLU A 108 8.95 9.73 -8.26
CA GLU A 108 10.14 10.53 -7.93
C GLU A 108 10.02 11.48 -6.71
N GLN A 109 8.84 11.68 -6.12
CA GLN A 109 8.65 12.80 -5.18
C GLN A 109 8.67 12.50 -3.66
N ASN A 110 8.92 11.26 -3.19
CA ASN A 110 9.11 11.07 -1.73
C ASN A 110 9.76 9.70 -1.34
N PRO A 111 11.00 9.66 -0.81
CA PRO A 111 11.71 8.42 -0.50
C PRO A 111 11.28 7.71 0.81
N GLY A 112 10.44 8.32 1.66
CA GLY A 112 10.01 7.76 2.94
C GLY A 112 8.74 6.90 2.92
N ILE A 113 8.06 6.78 1.78
CA ILE A 113 6.79 6.06 1.68
C ILE A 113 7.06 4.63 1.21
N MET A 114 6.60 3.63 1.98
CA MET A 114 6.61 2.23 1.55
C MET A 114 5.53 2.02 0.47
N ARG A 115 5.89 2.28 -0.79
CA ARG A 115 4.96 2.26 -1.94
C ARG A 115 4.90 0.88 -2.56
N HIS A 116 3.86 0.11 -2.25
CA HIS A 116 3.59 -1.12 -2.98
C HIS A 116 2.67 -0.85 -4.17
N LEU A 117 3.25 -0.79 -5.38
CA LEU A 117 2.51 -0.73 -6.64
C LEU A 117 1.84 -2.10 -6.90
N ALA A 118 0.60 -2.28 -6.43
CA ALA A 118 -0.22 -3.39 -6.85
C ALA A 118 -0.75 -3.12 -8.27
N GLN A 119 0.09 -3.33 -9.28
CA GLN A 119 -0.36 -3.38 -10.67
C GLN A 119 -1.19 -4.66 -10.84
N ILE A 120 -2.51 -4.53 -11.00
CA ILE A 120 -3.36 -5.62 -11.46
C ILE A 120 -3.79 -5.24 -12.88
N GLY A 121 -2.90 -5.47 -13.84
CA GLY A 121 -3.25 -5.53 -15.25
C GLY A 121 -3.97 -6.83 -15.54
N GLY A 122 -4.98 -6.77 -16.42
CA GLY A 122 -5.69 -7.94 -16.93
C GLY A 122 -4.83 -8.81 -17.82
#